data_AF-A0A1J0VWV9-F1
#
_entry.id   AF-A0A1J0VWV9-F1
#
_cell.length_a   1.000
_cell.length_b   1.000
_cell.length_c   1.000
_cell.angle_alpha   90.00
_cell.angle_beta   90.00
_cell.angle_gamma   90.00
#
_symmetry.space_group_name_H-M   'P 1'
#
loop_
_entity.id
_entity.type
_entity.pdbx_description
1 polymer ?
#
loop_
_entity_poly.entity_id
_entity_poly.type
_entity_poly.pdbx_seq_one_letter_code
_entity_poly.pdbx_strand_id
1 'polypeptide(L)'
;MLRRLRDDRRISREKLAFAAGVSTSYITHLESGDRDRPTLAVVEALVRYLDRIGPVTEIERRHLFDLAGLAPADNPTVEDLRAEITDEMRRTLTLQEPDLAAYVDIRWNVLAGNESYHLAFPGLIDDVNILRWFFGNPLSRKVMVEWERESALTVHWLRGLIGQQGGGTWATELLAELAEYPDFRRIWDDGDTVYGRDHTAMRLCDLRTGEHYTVDVQLFRLDSVIHPGHIQYYLGVRED
;
A
#
# COMPACT_ATOMS: atom_id res chain seq x y z
N MET A 1 -20.52 -10.53 8.36
CA MET A 1 -19.08 -10.78 8.64
C MET A 1 -18.82 -11.18 10.09
N LEU A 2 -19.12 -10.34 11.09
CA LEU A 2 -18.82 -10.62 12.51
C LEU A 2 -19.32 -11.98 13.00
N ARG A 3 -20.56 -12.35 12.65
CA ARG A 3 -21.15 -13.67 12.96
C ARG A 3 -20.29 -14.84 12.44
N ARG A 4 -19.87 -14.77 11.17
CA ARG A 4 -19.02 -15.77 10.52
C ARG A 4 -17.70 -15.94 11.29
N LEU A 5 -17.00 -14.84 11.55
CA LEU A 5 -15.71 -14.87 12.26
C LEU A 5 -15.82 -15.46 13.67
N ARG A 6 -16.94 -15.19 14.36
CA ARG A 6 -17.24 -15.77 15.66
C ARG A 6 -17.50 -17.27 15.58
N ASP A 7 -18.33 -17.70 14.63
CA ASP A 7 -18.71 -19.11 14.43
C ASP A 7 -17.50 -19.97 14.00
N ASP A 8 -16.68 -19.46 13.07
CA ASP A 8 -15.45 -20.10 12.61
C ASP A 8 -14.47 -20.38 13.77
N ARG A 9 -14.48 -19.50 14.79
CA ARG A 9 -13.64 -19.60 16.00
C ARG A 9 -14.37 -20.28 17.18
N ARG A 10 -15.59 -20.78 16.98
CA ARG A 10 -16.43 -21.44 18.01
C ARG A 10 -16.60 -20.58 19.29
N ILE A 11 -16.71 -19.27 19.12
CA ILE A 11 -16.90 -18.32 20.22
C ILE A 11 -18.39 -18.14 20.48
N SER A 12 -18.82 -18.21 21.73
CA SER A 12 -20.18 -17.86 22.14
C SER A 12 -20.38 -16.34 22.12
N ARG A 13 -21.59 -15.85 21.83
CA ARG A 13 -21.87 -14.39 21.84
C ARG A 13 -21.53 -13.73 23.18
N GLU A 14 -21.78 -14.43 24.28
CA GLU A 14 -21.52 -13.98 25.65
C GLU A 14 -20.03 -13.72 25.90
N LYS A 15 -19.16 -14.62 25.44
CA LYS A 15 -17.70 -14.46 25.52
C LYS A 15 -17.21 -13.28 24.68
N LEU A 16 -17.76 -13.13 23.47
CA LEU A 16 -17.40 -12.03 22.59
C LEU A 16 -17.86 -10.68 23.17
N ALA A 17 -19.07 -10.63 23.72
CA ALA A 17 -19.64 -9.46 24.38
C ALA A 17 -18.81 -9.05 25.60
N PHE A 18 -18.48 -10.02 26.46
CA PHE A 18 -17.63 -9.82 27.63
C PHE A 18 -16.25 -9.25 27.24
N ALA A 19 -15.63 -9.80 26.20
CA ALA A 19 -14.32 -9.33 25.72
C ALA A 19 -14.35 -7.90 25.15
N ALA A 20 -15.47 -7.50 24.54
CA ALA A 20 -15.67 -6.17 23.99
C ALA A 20 -16.25 -5.16 24.99
N GLY A 21 -16.57 -5.58 26.23
CA GLY A 21 -17.15 -4.71 27.25
C GLY A 21 -18.58 -4.24 26.93
N VAL A 22 -19.34 -5.03 26.16
CA VAL A 22 -20.70 -4.71 25.71
C VAL A 22 -21.68 -5.82 26.10
N SER A 23 -22.98 -5.58 25.92
CA SER A 23 -24.01 -6.59 26.22
C SER A 23 -24.11 -7.66 25.12
N THR A 24 -24.56 -8.87 25.48
CA THR A 24 -24.82 -9.95 24.50
C THR A 24 -25.90 -9.53 23.47
N SER A 25 -26.87 -8.71 23.90
CA SER A 25 -27.88 -8.12 23.01
C SER A 25 -27.24 -7.21 21.96
N TYR A 26 -26.23 -6.42 22.36
CA TYR A 26 -25.48 -5.55 21.45
C TYR A 26 -24.73 -6.35 20.37
N ILE A 27 -24.07 -7.45 20.73
CA ILE A 27 -23.45 -8.37 19.76
C ILE A 27 -24.49 -8.95 18.79
N THR A 28 -25.67 -9.31 19.30
CA THR A 28 -26.75 -9.86 18.47
C THR A 28 -27.24 -8.85 17.42
N HIS A 29 -27.34 -7.57 17.79
CA HIS A 29 -27.69 -6.49 16.88
C HIS A 29 -26.58 -6.25 15.85
N LEU A 30 -25.31 -6.14 16.28
CA LEU A 30 -24.17 -6.00 15.38
C LEU A 30 -24.08 -7.14 14.35
N GLU A 31 -24.35 -8.38 14.76
CA GLU A 31 -24.36 -9.52 13.86
C GLU A 31 -25.53 -9.51 12.86
N SER A 32 -26.63 -8.85 13.20
CA SER A 32 -27.85 -8.82 12.40
C SER A 32 -27.92 -7.61 11.49
N GLY A 33 -27.02 -6.62 11.66
CA GLY A 33 -27.00 -5.39 10.87
C GLY A 33 -28.08 -4.38 11.25
N ASP A 34 -28.85 -4.65 12.31
CA ASP A 34 -29.90 -3.77 12.81
C ASP A 34 -29.28 -2.73 13.76
N ARG A 35 -29.07 -1.52 13.21
CA ARG A 35 -28.73 -0.23 13.85
C ARG A 35 -28.06 -0.25 15.24
N ASP A 36 -26.75 -0.02 15.22
CA ASP A 36 -26.03 1.09 15.88
C ASP A 36 -24.60 1.09 15.31
N ARG A 37 -24.01 2.26 15.01
CA ARG A 37 -22.60 2.32 14.63
C ARG A 37 -21.76 2.03 15.87
N PRO A 38 -21.00 0.92 15.94
CA PRO A 38 -20.14 0.69 17.10
C PRO A 38 -19.05 1.76 17.15
N THR A 39 -18.55 2.02 18.36
CA THR A 39 -17.41 2.93 18.54
C THR A 39 -16.11 2.23 18.16
N LEU A 40 -15.07 3.03 17.86
CA LEU A 40 -13.74 2.52 17.51
C LEU A 40 -13.23 1.52 18.56
N ALA A 41 -13.34 1.89 19.84
CA ALA A 41 -12.93 1.06 20.96
C ALA A 41 -13.63 -0.32 21.00
N VAL A 42 -14.91 -0.38 20.62
CA VAL A 42 -15.66 -1.63 20.58
C VAL A 42 -15.17 -2.52 19.43
N VAL A 43 -14.99 -1.97 18.23
CA VAL A 43 -14.50 -2.74 17.08
C VAL A 43 -13.07 -3.22 17.29
N GLU A 44 -12.19 -2.39 17.83
CA GLU A 44 -10.83 -2.79 18.21
C GLU A 44 -10.81 -3.91 19.25
N ALA A 45 -11.69 -3.85 20.25
CA ALA A 45 -11.80 -4.89 21.26
C ALA A 45 -12.29 -6.22 20.67
N LEU A 46 -13.25 -6.17 19.74
CA LEU A 46 -13.73 -7.34 19.00
C LEU A 46 -12.61 -7.96 18.16
N VAL A 47 -11.92 -7.14 17.34
CA VAL A 47 -10.81 -7.60 16.48
C VAL A 47 -9.70 -8.22 17.32
N ARG A 48 -9.24 -7.52 18.37
CA ARG A 48 -8.19 -8.01 19.27
C ARG A 48 -8.55 -9.34 19.91
N TYR A 49 -9.81 -9.52 20.33
CA TYR A 49 -10.23 -10.79 20.92
C TYR A 49 -10.32 -11.92 19.89
N LEU A 50 -10.86 -11.64 18.69
CA LEU A 50 -10.94 -12.61 17.60
C LEU A 50 -9.54 -13.08 17.18
N ASP A 51 -8.60 -12.15 17.04
CA ASP A 51 -7.22 -12.40 16.62
C ASP A 51 -6.45 -13.27 17.64
N ARG A 52 -6.70 -13.06 18.94
CA ARG A 52 -6.13 -13.89 20.01
C ARG A 52 -6.57 -15.37 19.94
N ILE A 53 -7.75 -15.65 19.40
CA ILE A 53 -8.26 -17.02 19.25
C ILE A 53 -7.81 -17.64 17.93
N GLY A 54 -7.75 -16.84 16.87
CA GLY A 54 -7.19 -17.24 15.59
C GLY A 54 -6.97 -16.03 14.68
N PRO A 55 -5.89 -16.01 13.88
CA PRO A 55 -5.46 -14.82 13.14
C PRO A 55 -6.61 -14.18 12.37
N VAL A 56 -6.84 -12.89 12.58
CA VAL A 56 -7.74 -12.08 11.76
C VAL A 56 -6.89 -11.47 10.66
N THR A 57 -7.19 -11.79 9.40
CA THR A 57 -6.40 -11.21 8.31
C THR A 57 -6.65 -9.71 8.20
N GLU A 58 -5.72 -8.96 7.62
CA GLU A 58 -5.89 -7.53 7.39
C GLU A 58 -7.15 -7.19 6.57
N ILE A 59 -7.53 -8.05 5.63
CA ILE A 59 -8.77 -7.91 4.84
C ILE A 59 -10.00 -8.07 5.75
N GLU A 60 -10.00 -9.07 6.63
CA GLU A 60 -11.11 -9.32 7.56
C GLU A 60 -11.23 -8.19 8.59
N ARG A 61 -10.08 -7.72 9.09
CA ARG A 61 -9.98 -6.57 9.99
C ARG A 61 -10.59 -5.35 9.33
N ARG A 62 -10.11 -4.96 8.15
CA ARG A 62 -10.62 -3.81 7.40
C ARG A 62 -12.12 -3.90 7.17
N HIS A 63 -12.60 -5.05 6.67
CA HIS A 63 -14.02 -5.24 6.39
C HIS A 63 -14.90 -5.05 7.64
N LEU A 64 -14.41 -5.40 8.83
CA LEU A 64 -15.12 -5.12 10.08
C LEU A 64 -15.18 -3.62 10.40
N PHE A 65 -14.08 -2.88 10.21
CA PHE A 65 -14.05 -1.42 10.38
C PHE A 65 -14.94 -0.71 9.34
N ASP A 66 -14.89 -1.15 8.08
CA ASP A 66 -15.71 -0.61 6.98
C ASP A 66 -17.21 -0.80 7.26
N LEU A 67 -17.64 -2.01 7.63
CA LEU A 67 -19.03 -2.30 7.99
C LEU A 67 -19.51 -1.50 9.21
N ALA A 68 -18.59 -1.17 10.12
CA ALA A 68 -18.88 -0.35 11.29
C ALA A 68 -18.99 1.16 10.96
N GLY A 69 -18.67 1.58 9.74
CA GLY A 69 -18.52 3.00 9.40
C GLY A 69 -17.34 3.65 10.14
N LEU A 70 -16.37 2.83 10.54
CA LEU A 70 -15.13 3.18 11.22
C LEU A 70 -13.92 2.82 10.36
N ALA A 71 -14.13 2.64 9.05
CA ALA A 71 -13.04 2.77 8.10
C ALA A 71 -12.24 4.01 8.52
N PRO A 72 -10.90 3.93 8.62
CA PRO A 72 -10.08 5.06 9.03
C PRO A 72 -10.61 6.32 8.33
N ALA A 73 -11.01 7.31 9.12
CA ALA A 73 -11.46 8.58 8.59
C ALA A 73 -10.31 9.10 7.72
N ASP A 74 -10.53 9.06 6.42
CA ASP A 74 -9.59 9.38 5.36
C ASP A 74 -8.22 8.69 5.50
N ASN A 75 -7.96 7.68 4.66
CA ASN A 75 -6.57 7.28 4.42
C ASN A 75 -5.77 8.57 4.16
N PRO A 76 -4.59 8.74 4.78
CA PRO A 76 -3.85 10.00 4.70
C PRO A 76 -3.62 10.40 3.24
N THR A 77 -3.73 11.70 2.98
CA THR A 77 -3.40 12.25 1.68
C THR A 77 -1.88 12.14 1.45
N VAL A 78 -1.45 12.29 0.20
CA VAL A 78 -0.01 12.33 -0.10
C VAL A 78 0.65 13.51 0.64
N GLU A 79 -0.05 14.64 0.77
CA GLU A 79 0.42 15.80 1.53
C GLU A 79 0.60 15.49 3.02
N ASP A 80 -0.35 14.79 3.65
CA ASP A 80 -0.24 14.36 5.06
C ASP A 80 1.01 13.49 5.28
N LEU A 81 1.23 12.50 4.40
CA LEU A 81 2.38 11.60 4.49
C LEU A 81 3.70 12.32 4.21
N ARG A 82 3.71 13.30 3.31
CA ARG A 82 4.89 14.13 3.04
C ARG A 82 5.25 15.01 4.22
N ALA A 83 4.26 15.53 4.95
CA ALA A 83 4.48 16.31 6.16
C ALA A 83 5.14 15.48 7.28
N GLU A 84 5.00 14.15 7.25
CA GLU A 84 5.69 13.23 8.17
C GLU A 84 7.15 12.96 7.79
N ILE A 85 7.59 13.29 6.57
CA ILE A 85 8.99 13.14 6.17
C ILE A 85 9.82 14.22 6.89
N THR A 86 10.45 13.82 7.98
CA THR A 86 11.29 14.69 8.82
C THR A 86 12.61 15.04 8.15
N ASP A 87 13.29 16.07 8.66
CA ASP A 87 14.65 16.41 8.21
C ASP A 87 15.66 15.30 8.51
N GLU A 88 15.44 14.51 9.56
CA GLU A 88 16.27 13.35 9.85
C GLU A 88 16.09 12.24 8.80
N MET A 89 14.84 11.98 8.41
CA MET A 89 14.55 11.05 7.32
C MET A 89 15.19 11.51 6.01
N ARG A 90 15.14 12.81 5.70
CA ARG A 90 15.83 13.37 4.51
C ARG A 90 17.35 13.23 4.61
N ARG A 91 17.95 13.45 5.78
CA ARG A 91 19.38 13.19 6.00
C ARG A 91 19.74 11.72 5.75
N THR A 92 18.88 10.78 6.16
CA THR A 92 19.08 9.35 5.86
C THR A 92 19.08 9.08 4.36
N LEU A 93 18.24 9.74 3.57
CA LEU A 93 18.27 9.64 2.09
C LEU A 93 19.61 10.10 1.53
N THR A 94 20.12 11.25 1.97
CA THR A 94 21.43 11.77 1.54
C THR A 94 22.58 10.85 1.93
N LEU A 95 22.50 10.16 3.07
CA LEU A 95 23.53 9.22 3.52
C LEU A 95 23.63 7.95 2.68
N GLN A 96 22.61 7.63 1.87
CA GLN A 96 22.67 6.48 0.96
C GLN A 96 23.37 6.77 -0.36
N GLU A 97 23.70 8.02 -0.67
CA GLU A 97 24.39 8.31 -1.93
C GLU A 97 25.68 7.47 -2.06
N PRO A 98 25.94 6.81 -3.22
CA PRO A 98 25.24 6.94 -4.50
C PRO A 98 24.10 5.92 -4.76
N ASP A 99 23.70 5.12 -3.78
CA ASP A 99 22.57 4.19 -3.92
C ASP A 99 21.24 4.94 -4.09
N LEU A 100 20.27 4.30 -4.74
CA LEU A 100 18.97 4.90 -5.04
C LEU A 100 18.08 4.80 -3.80
N ALA A 101 17.73 5.92 -3.17
CA ALA A 101 16.92 5.91 -1.96
C ALA A 101 15.70 6.83 -2.08
N ALA A 102 14.54 6.34 -1.64
CA ALA A 102 13.31 7.14 -1.58
C ALA A 102 12.37 6.68 -0.46
N TYR A 103 11.53 7.60 0.02
CA TYR A 103 10.31 7.24 0.73
C TYR A 103 9.14 7.27 -0.24
N VAL A 104 8.32 6.23 -0.22
CA VAL A 104 7.12 6.10 -1.04
C VAL A 104 5.95 5.71 -0.16
N ASP A 105 4.73 6.11 -0.50
CA ASP A 105 3.55 5.59 0.19
C ASP A 105 3.15 4.20 -0.32
N ILE A 106 2.20 3.58 0.37
CA ILE A 106 1.65 2.26 -0.03
C ILE A 106 0.98 2.26 -1.42
N ARG A 107 0.65 3.43 -1.97
CA ARG A 107 0.04 3.61 -3.30
C ARG A 107 1.07 3.94 -4.37
N TRP A 108 2.36 3.88 -4.04
CA TRP A 108 3.49 4.22 -4.91
C TRP A 108 3.57 5.70 -5.30
N ASN A 109 3.13 6.62 -4.44
CA ASN A 109 3.47 8.03 -4.57
C ASN A 109 4.85 8.28 -3.95
N VAL A 110 5.73 8.99 -4.65
CA VAL A 110 7.03 9.39 -4.10
C VAL A 110 6.83 10.51 -3.08
N LEU A 111 7.29 10.29 -1.85
CA LEU A 111 7.18 11.28 -0.77
C LEU A 111 8.45 12.14 -0.67
N ALA A 112 9.61 11.52 -0.89
CA ALA A 112 10.92 12.16 -1.02
C ALA A 112 11.94 11.20 -1.64
N GLY A 113 12.83 11.67 -2.52
CA GLY A 113 13.97 10.90 -3.04
C GLY A 113 15.33 11.56 -2.76
N ASN A 114 16.40 10.78 -2.84
CA ASN A 114 17.76 11.33 -2.94
C ASN A 114 18.10 11.75 -4.39
N GLU A 115 19.26 12.36 -4.59
CA GLU A 115 19.66 12.88 -5.90
C GLU A 115 19.85 11.73 -6.90
N SER A 116 20.53 10.66 -6.48
CA SER A 116 20.73 9.48 -7.34
C SER A 116 19.41 8.84 -7.78
N TYR A 117 18.41 8.75 -6.90
CA TYR A 117 17.07 8.25 -7.24
C TYR A 117 16.42 9.10 -8.34
N HIS A 118 16.41 10.43 -8.19
CA HIS A 118 15.80 11.32 -9.19
C HIS A 118 16.57 11.35 -10.51
N LEU A 119 17.90 11.17 -10.49
CA LEU A 119 18.73 11.04 -11.68
C LEU A 119 18.48 9.70 -12.41
N ALA A 120 18.33 8.60 -11.66
CA ALA A 120 18.03 7.29 -12.21
C ALA A 120 16.63 7.22 -12.83
N PHE A 121 15.65 7.94 -12.26
CA PHE A 121 14.27 7.98 -12.74
C PHE A 121 13.82 9.40 -13.13
N PRO A 122 14.30 9.98 -14.24
CA PRO A 122 13.97 11.35 -14.61
C PRO A 122 12.46 11.58 -14.75
N GLY A 123 11.95 12.58 -14.04
CA GLY A 123 10.52 12.93 -13.99
C GLY A 123 9.71 12.15 -12.94
N LEU A 124 10.32 11.19 -12.22
CA LEU A 124 9.77 10.58 -11.02
C LEU A 124 10.26 11.39 -9.80
N ILE A 125 9.70 12.59 -9.67
CA ILE A 125 9.98 13.51 -8.57
C ILE A 125 8.96 13.32 -7.44
N ASP A 126 9.16 14.02 -6.33
CA ASP A 126 8.20 13.99 -5.23
C ASP A 126 6.77 14.34 -5.69
N ASP A 127 5.77 13.72 -5.08
CA ASP A 127 4.33 13.74 -5.44
C ASP A 127 3.95 12.98 -6.72
N VAL A 128 4.92 12.45 -7.45
CA VAL A 128 4.61 11.66 -8.65
C VAL A 128 4.33 10.22 -8.26
N ASN A 129 3.22 9.69 -8.76
CA ASN A 129 2.91 8.27 -8.66
C ASN A 129 3.75 7.46 -9.66
N ILE A 130 4.35 6.36 -9.23
CA ILE A 130 5.20 5.51 -10.07
C ILE A 130 4.45 4.99 -11.32
N LEU A 131 3.15 4.66 -11.21
CA LEU A 131 2.37 4.22 -12.37
C LEU A 131 2.14 5.36 -13.38
N ARG A 132 1.90 6.59 -12.89
CA ARG A 132 1.84 7.78 -13.76
C ARG A 132 3.16 7.99 -14.49
N TRP A 133 4.28 7.74 -13.83
CA TRP A 133 5.59 7.80 -14.49
C TRP A 133 5.78 6.67 -15.52
N PHE A 134 5.45 5.42 -15.18
CA PHE A 134 5.54 4.30 -16.12
C PHE A 134 4.77 4.55 -17.42
N PHE A 135 3.50 4.94 -17.32
CA PHE A 135 2.62 5.03 -18.49
C PHE A 135 2.59 6.43 -19.13
N GLY A 136 2.78 7.48 -18.33
CA GLY A 136 2.70 8.88 -18.77
C GLY A 136 4.02 9.51 -19.19
N ASN A 137 5.17 8.99 -18.75
CA ASN A 137 6.48 9.53 -19.11
C ASN A 137 7.22 8.63 -20.13
N PRO A 138 7.48 9.09 -21.36
CA PRO A 138 8.20 8.32 -22.38
C PRO A 138 9.62 7.90 -21.98
N LEU A 139 10.24 8.58 -21.02
CA LEU A 139 11.57 8.21 -20.51
C LEU A 139 11.55 6.92 -19.71
N SER A 140 10.41 6.51 -19.13
CA SER A 140 10.32 5.27 -18.35
C SER A 140 10.75 4.05 -19.18
N ARG A 141 10.33 3.99 -20.45
CA ARG A 141 10.70 2.92 -21.41
C ARG A 141 12.17 2.94 -21.82
N LYS A 142 12.85 4.08 -21.66
CA LYS A 142 14.29 4.20 -21.94
C LYS A 142 15.13 3.82 -20.73
N VAL A 143 14.64 4.14 -19.53
CA VAL A 143 15.30 3.84 -18.25
C VAL A 143 15.15 2.37 -17.89
N MET A 144 13.93 1.83 -17.98
CA MET A 144 13.61 0.49 -17.52
C MET A 144 13.90 -0.52 -18.63
N VAL A 145 14.96 -1.32 -18.48
CA VAL A 145 15.36 -2.32 -19.49
C VAL A 145 14.27 -3.39 -19.64
N GLU A 146 13.62 -3.75 -18.54
CA GLU A 146 12.51 -4.72 -18.49
C GLU A 146 11.17 -4.01 -18.23
N TRP A 147 10.91 -2.92 -18.96
CA TRP A 147 9.74 -2.05 -18.74
C TRP A 147 8.41 -2.82 -18.66
N GLU A 148 8.15 -3.77 -19.57
CA GLU A 148 6.91 -4.53 -19.59
C GLU A 148 6.72 -5.37 -18.33
N ARG A 149 7.80 -5.96 -17.81
CA ARG A 149 7.77 -6.77 -16.58
C ARG A 149 7.54 -5.89 -15.36
N GLU A 150 8.27 -4.79 -15.25
CA GLU A 150 8.22 -3.91 -14.07
C GLU A 150 6.90 -3.14 -14.00
N SER A 151 6.42 -2.60 -15.12
CA SER A 151 5.11 -1.96 -15.17
C SER A 151 3.98 -2.93 -14.85
N ALA A 152 4.02 -4.17 -15.37
CA ALA A 152 3.03 -5.20 -15.05
C ALA A 152 3.05 -5.56 -13.56
N LEU A 153 4.24 -5.73 -12.99
CA LEU A 153 4.40 -5.99 -11.56
C LEU A 153 3.75 -4.87 -10.74
N THR A 154 4.05 -3.60 -11.01
CA THR A 154 3.44 -2.47 -10.27
C THR A 154 1.91 -2.41 -10.43
N VAL A 155 1.37 -2.76 -11.60
CA VAL A 155 -0.09 -2.86 -11.82
C VAL A 155 -0.72 -3.97 -10.99
N HIS A 156 -0.09 -5.15 -10.93
CA HIS A 156 -0.57 -6.26 -10.09
C HIS A 156 -0.54 -5.89 -8.60
N TRP A 157 0.49 -5.17 -8.15
CA TRP A 157 0.54 -4.60 -6.81
C TRP A 157 -0.62 -3.64 -6.54
N LEU A 158 -0.90 -2.71 -7.47
CA LEU A 158 -2.04 -1.79 -7.34
C LEU A 158 -3.36 -2.56 -7.22
N ARG A 159 -3.57 -3.59 -8.03
CA ARG A 159 -4.77 -4.43 -7.94
C ARG A 159 -4.89 -5.11 -6.58
N GLY A 160 -3.80 -5.71 -6.09
CA GLY A 160 -3.75 -6.32 -4.76
C GLY A 160 -4.04 -5.31 -3.66
N LEU A 161 -3.47 -4.10 -3.77
CA LEU A 161 -3.71 -3.00 -2.85
C LEU A 161 -5.18 -2.57 -2.86
N ILE A 162 -5.83 -2.43 -4.02
CA ILE A 162 -7.25 -2.07 -4.10
C ILE A 162 -8.13 -3.19 -3.51
N GLY A 163 -7.79 -4.46 -3.76
CA GLY A 163 -8.51 -5.60 -3.21
C GLY A 163 -8.43 -5.69 -1.67
N GLN A 164 -7.27 -5.36 -1.09
CA GLN A 164 -7.07 -5.28 0.37
C GLN A 164 -7.63 -3.99 0.97
N GLN A 165 -7.45 -2.91 0.21
CA GLN A 165 -7.78 -1.49 0.33
C GLN A 165 -9.26 -1.09 0.42
N GLY A 166 -10.11 -1.88 -0.24
CA GLY A 166 -11.32 -1.32 -0.83
C GLY A 166 -11.00 -0.24 -1.89
N GLY A 167 -11.73 -0.25 -3.00
CA GLY A 167 -11.65 0.80 -3.99
C GLY A 167 -12.30 2.08 -3.49
N GLY A 168 -11.54 2.95 -2.82
CA GLY A 168 -11.98 4.30 -2.46
C GLY A 168 -11.96 5.26 -3.66
N THR A 169 -12.31 6.52 -3.42
CA THR A 169 -12.29 7.58 -4.45
C THR A 169 -10.94 7.68 -5.15
N TRP A 170 -9.84 7.67 -4.38
CA TRP A 170 -8.47 7.74 -4.91
C TRP A 170 -8.18 6.63 -5.95
N ALA A 171 -8.67 5.42 -5.70
CA ALA A 171 -8.43 4.26 -6.57
C ALA A 171 -9.23 4.40 -7.86
N THR A 172 -10.48 4.86 -7.74
CA THR A 172 -11.35 5.08 -8.89
C THR A 172 -10.79 6.16 -9.81
N GLU A 173 -10.31 7.27 -9.25
CA GLU A 173 -9.70 8.36 -10.00
C GLU A 173 -8.40 7.92 -10.69
N LEU A 174 -7.50 7.27 -9.96
CA LEU A 174 -6.24 6.77 -10.53
C LEU A 174 -6.48 5.73 -11.63
N LEU A 175 -7.43 4.80 -11.43
CA LEU A 175 -7.76 3.82 -12.46
C LEU A 175 -8.37 4.48 -13.71
N ALA A 176 -9.22 5.50 -13.54
CA ALA A 176 -9.81 6.22 -14.66
C ALA A 176 -8.74 6.96 -15.48
N GLU A 177 -7.78 7.61 -14.82
CA GLU A 177 -6.62 8.24 -15.44
C GLU A 177 -5.76 7.21 -16.18
N LEU A 178 -5.36 6.13 -15.50
CA LEU A 178 -4.47 5.13 -16.09
C LEU A 178 -5.13 4.35 -17.23
N ALA A 179 -6.46 4.22 -17.23
CA ALA A 179 -7.22 3.58 -18.31
C ALA A 179 -7.12 4.33 -19.65
N GLU A 180 -6.63 5.56 -19.69
CA GLU A 180 -6.33 6.26 -20.95
C GLU A 180 -5.15 5.63 -21.70
N TYR A 181 -4.22 4.98 -20.99
CA TYR A 181 -3.03 4.36 -21.56
C TYR A 181 -3.30 2.93 -22.06
N PRO A 182 -3.10 2.63 -23.36
CA PRO A 182 -3.39 1.31 -23.92
C PRO A 182 -2.61 0.16 -23.26
N ASP A 183 -1.34 0.39 -22.90
CA ASP A 183 -0.51 -0.61 -22.24
C ASP A 183 -1.03 -0.95 -20.84
N PHE A 184 -1.47 0.06 -20.07
CA PHE A 184 -2.07 -0.15 -18.77
C PHE A 184 -3.35 -0.97 -18.90
N ARG A 185 -4.27 -0.60 -19.82
CA ARG A 185 -5.50 -1.37 -20.05
C ARG A 185 -5.22 -2.83 -20.36
N ARG A 186 -4.26 -3.10 -21.26
CA ARG A 186 -3.88 -4.46 -21.61
C ARG A 186 -3.41 -5.25 -20.39
N ILE A 187 -2.47 -4.71 -19.62
CA ILE A 187 -1.95 -5.34 -18.40
C ILE A 187 -3.08 -5.53 -17.36
N TRP A 188 -3.97 -4.55 -17.25
CA TRP A 188 -5.10 -4.62 -16.33
C TRP A 188 -6.07 -5.74 -16.75
N ASP A 189 -6.43 -5.84 -18.03
CA ASP A 189 -7.39 -6.82 -18.51
C ASP A 189 -6.83 -8.25 -18.52
N ASP A 190 -5.51 -8.43 -18.63
CA ASP A 190 -4.84 -9.74 -18.53
C ASP A 190 -5.12 -10.43 -17.17
N GLY A 191 -5.51 -9.68 -16.13
CA GLY A 191 -6.11 -10.23 -14.92
C GLY A 191 -5.16 -10.97 -13.97
N ASP A 192 -3.88 -11.07 -14.32
CA ASP A 192 -2.88 -11.73 -13.47
C ASP A 192 -2.74 -11.06 -12.10
N THR A 193 -2.45 -11.88 -11.09
CA THR A 193 -2.11 -11.43 -9.74
C THR A 193 -0.80 -12.07 -9.36
N VAL A 194 0.29 -11.31 -9.45
CA VAL A 194 1.60 -11.74 -8.96
C VAL A 194 1.74 -11.32 -7.49
N TYR A 195 2.04 -12.27 -6.63
CA TYR A 195 2.37 -12.00 -5.23
C TYR A 195 3.89 -11.82 -5.11
N GLY A 196 4.33 -10.57 -4.97
CA GLY A 196 5.75 -10.27 -4.74
C GLY A 196 6.60 -10.12 -6.00
N ARG A 197 7.85 -9.68 -5.82
CA ARG A 197 8.91 -9.78 -6.83
C ARG A 197 9.53 -11.18 -6.72
N ASP A 198 9.60 -11.92 -7.83
CA ASP A 198 10.33 -13.19 -7.88
C ASP A 198 11.86 -12.97 -7.79
N HIS A 199 12.32 -11.77 -8.17
CA HIS A 199 13.69 -11.29 -8.04
C HIS A 199 13.71 -9.82 -7.61
N THR A 200 14.57 -9.44 -6.66
CA THR A 200 14.76 -8.05 -6.18
C THR A 200 15.46 -7.16 -7.19
N ALA A 201 16.26 -7.76 -8.07
CA ALA A 201 17.02 -7.09 -9.12
C ALA A 201 16.12 -6.41 -10.16
N MET A 202 16.46 -5.16 -10.45
CA MET A 202 15.86 -4.32 -11.47
C MET A 202 16.95 -3.83 -12.42
N ARG A 203 16.75 -4.00 -13.72
CA ARG A 203 17.72 -3.56 -14.74
C ARG A 203 17.38 -2.18 -15.27
N LEU A 204 18.32 -1.26 -15.14
CA LEU A 204 18.19 0.14 -15.53
C LEU A 204 19.20 0.50 -16.62
N CYS A 205 18.89 1.55 -17.38
CA CYS A 205 19.76 2.19 -18.34
C CYS A 205 20.02 3.63 -17.88
N ASP A 206 21.30 3.98 -17.66
CA ASP A 206 21.70 5.37 -17.43
C ASP A 206 21.51 6.15 -18.75
N LEU A 207 20.55 7.06 -18.80
CA LEU A 207 20.24 7.81 -20.03
C LEU A 207 21.36 8.73 -20.50
N ARG A 208 22.32 9.09 -19.64
CA ARG A 208 23.46 9.95 -19.98
C ARG A 208 24.58 9.16 -20.64
N THR A 209 24.80 7.91 -20.23
CA THR A 209 25.91 7.06 -20.73
C THR A 209 25.44 5.96 -21.68
N GLY A 210 24.17 5.57 -21.62
CA GLY A 210 23.61 4.40 -22.28
C GLY A 210 23.98 3.07 -21.61
N GLU A 211 24.65 3.11 -20.45
CA GLU A 211 25.10 1.91 -19.75
C GLU A 211 23.93 1.22 -19.05
N HIS A 212 23.86 -0.10 -19.18
CA HIS A 212 22.89 -0.91 -18.43
C HIS A 212 23.53 -1.41 -17.14
N TYR A 213 22.81 -1.29 -16.03
CA TYR A 213 23.23 -1.78 -14.72
C TYR A 213 22.06 -2.41 -13.98
N THR A 214 22.38 -3.24 -12.99
CA THR A 214 21.39 -3.89 -12.14
C THR A 214 21.36 -3.21 -10.77
N VAL A 215 20.15 -3.06 -10.24
CA VAL A 215 19.90 -2.52 -8.90
C VAL A 215 19.09 -3.54 -8.12
N ASP A 216 19.63 -3.98 -7.00
CA ASP A 216 18.91 -4.80 -6.03
C ASP A 216 18.02 -3.93 -5.17
N VAL A 217 16.70 -4.11 -5.29
CA VAL A 217 15.72 -3.28 -4.59
C VAL A 217 15.20 -3.96 -3.34
N GLN A 218 15.23 -3.22 -2.25
CA GLN A 218 14.68 -3.58 -0.95
C GLN A 218 13.64 -2.54 -0.53
N LEU A 219 12.55 -3.03 0.06
CA LEU A 219 11.44 -2.21 0.53
C LEU A 219 11.20 -2.50 2.01
N PHE A 220 11.25 -1.46 2.82
CA PHE A 220 11.05 -1.55 4.26
C PHE A 220 9.82 -0.73 4.64
N ARG A 221 8.81 -1.36 5.26
CA ARG A 221 7.69 -0.61 5.83
C ARG A 221 8.17 0.15 7.06
N LEU A 222 7.80 1.42 7.13
CA LEU A 222 8.05 2.27 8.29
C LEU A 222 6.79 2.38 9.13
N ASP A 223 6.98 2.24 10.44
CA ASP A 223 5.96 2.58 11.42
C ASP A 223 6.14 4.06 11.77
N SER A 224 5.47 4.94 11.03
CA SER A 224 5.36 6.34 11.45
C SER A 224 4.43 6.44 12.66
N VAL A 225 4.66 7.45 13.50
CA VAL A 225 3.89 7.65 14.74
C VAL A 225 2.45 8.06 14.44
N ILE A 226 2.21 8.75 13.30
CA ILE A 226 0.91 9.33 12.95
C ILE A 226 0.12 8.37 12.04
N HIS A 227 0.75 7.82 11.00
CA HIS A 227 0.12 6.90 10.04
C HIS A 227 0.96 5.62 9.85
N PRO A 228 1.00 4.71 10.83
CA PRO A 228 1.86 3.52 10.80
C PRO A 228 1.55 2.63 9.58
N GLY A 229 2.60 2.16 8.91
CA GLY A 229 2.49 1.26 7.75
C GLY A 229 2.09 1.92 6.43
N HIS A 230 1.91 3.25 6.38
CA HIS A 230 1.58 3.98 5.16
C HIS A 230 2.81 4.46 4.37
N ILE A 231 3.99 4.48 4.99
CA ILE A 231 5.26 4.90 4.37
C ILE A 231 6.18 3.69 4.23
N GLN A 232 6.84 3.60 3.09
CA GLN A 232 7.86 2.60 2.79
C GLN A 232 9.16 3.29 2.42
N TYR A 233 10.26 2.69 2.83
CA TYR A 233 11.60 3.07 2.43
C TYR A 233 12.08 2.16 1.30
N TYR A 234 12.31 2.75 0.15
CA TYR A 234 12.93 2.15 -1.03
C TYR A 234 14.44 2.34 -0.94
N LEU A 235 15.18 1.24 -1.05
CA LEU A 235 16.62 1.24 -1.20
C LEU A 235 17.00 0.36 -2.39
N GLY A 236 17.64 0.95 -3.39
CA GLY A 236 18.18 0.28 -4.56
C GLY A 236 19.69 0.36 -4.56
N VAL A 237 20.35 -0.77 -4.30
CA VAL A 237 21.82 -0.88 -4.28
C VAL A 237 22.29 -1.40 -5.63
N ARG A 238 23.28 -0.75 -6.23
CA ARG A 238 23.84 -1.23 -7.51
C ARG A 238 24.61 -2.53 -7.29
N GLU A 239 24.36 -3.53 -8.12
CA GLU A 239 25.20 -4.74 -8.16
C GLU A 239 26.52 -4.42 -8.88
N ASP A 240 27.64 -4.85 -8.30
CA ASP A 240 28.99 -4.75 -8.87
C ASP A 240 29.22 -5.70 -10.07
#